data_AF-A0A519W9X9-F1
#
_entry.id   AF-A0A519W9X9-F1
#
_cell.length_a   1.000
_cell.length_b   1.000
_cell.length_c   1.000
_cell.angle_alpha   90.00
_cell.angle_beta   90.00
_cell.angle_gamma   90.00
#
_symmetry.space_group_name_H-M   'P 1'
#
loop_
_entity.id
_entity.type
_entity.pdbx_description
1 polymer ?
#
loop_
_entity_poly.entity_id
_entity_poly.type
_entity_poly.pdbx_seq_one_letter_code
_entity_poly.pdbx_strand_id
1 'polypeptide(L)' 'MTYYFVKPGQTLYRIALINKVGVNDLMRWNKLTSFTIEVGQKLLVQK' A
#
# COMPACT_ATOMS: atom_id res chain seq x y z
N MET A 1 0.83 11.50 -7.26
CA MET A 1 0.91 10.06 -7.57
C MET A 1 2.34 9.57 -7.38
N THR A 2 2.58 8.76 -6.36
CA THR A 2 3.92 8.25 -6.01
C THR A 2 3.90 6.74 -5.88
N TYR A 3 5.01 6.08 -6.22
CA TYR A 3 5.15 4.65 -6.04
C TYR A 3 5.91 4.34 -4.75
N TYR A 4 5.39 3.37 -4.00
CA TYR A 4 5.97 2.88 -2.76
C TYR A 4 6.33 1.41 -2.92
N PHE A 5 7.57 1.03 -2.60
CA PHE A 5 8.00 -0.37 -2.60
C PHE A 5 7.88 -0.92 -1.18
N VAL A 6 7.13 -2.01 -1.04
CA VAL A 6 6.93 -2.68 0.24
C VAL A 6 8.27 -3.17 0.78
N LYS A 7 8.62 -2.77 2.02
CA LYS A 7 9.83 -3.23 2.70
C LYS A 7 9.53 -4.47 3.57
N PRO A 8 10.55 -5.29 3.89
CA PRO A 8 10.39 -6.40 4.83
C PRO A 8 9.71 -5.98 6.14
N GLY A 9 8.75 -6.78 6.59
CA GLY A 9 8.02 -6.53 7.84
C GLY A 9 6.94 -5.44 7.79
N GLN A 10 6.64 -4.89 6.59
CA GLN A 10 5.55 -3.93 6.43
C GLN A 10 4.23 -4.61 6.07
N THR A 11 3.16 -4.07 6.63
CA THR A 11 1.79 -4.44 6.29
C THR A 11 1.12 -3.32 5.50
N LEU A 12 0.07 -3.66 4.76
CA LEU A 12 -0.70 -2.68 4.00
C LEU A 12 -1.25 -1.56 4.89
N TYR A 13 -1.69 -1.92 6.10
CA TYR A 13 -2.13 -0.97 7.12
C TYR A 13 -1.03 0.03 7.50
N ARG A 14 0.19 -0.45 7.78
CA ARG A 14 1.32 0.41 8.17
C ARG A 14 1.71 1.36 7.03
N ILE A 15 1.66 0.88 5.78
CA ILE A 15 1.97 1.71 4.61
C ILE A 15 0.91 2.79 4.43
N ALA A 16 -0.38 2.46 4.56
CA ALA A 16 -1.47 3.42 4.48
C ALA A 16 -1.32 4.51 5.56
N LEU A 17 -1.03 4.12 6.81
CA LEU A 17 -0.82 5.03 7.93
C LEU A 17 0.37 5.99 7.70
N ILE A 18 1.52 5.47 7.27
CA ILE A 18 2.72 6.28 6.95
C ILE A 18 2.41 7.31 5.85
N ASN A 19 1.59 6.93 4.88
CA ASN A 19 1.22 7.79 3.77
C ASN A 19 -0.01 8.67 4.05
N LYS A 20 -0.63 8.55 5.23
CA LYS A 20 -1.86 9.25 5.63
C LYS A 20 -3.03 9.03 4.66
N VAL A 21 -3.16 7.82 4.12
CA VAL A 21 -4.25 7.41 3.22
C VAL A 21 -5.06 6.29 3.86
N GLY A 22 -6.30 6.10 3.40
CA GLY A 22 -7.11 4.96 3.81
C GLY A 22 -6.57 3.65 3.24
N VAL A 23 -6.67 2.55 4.00
CA VAL A 23 -6.29 1.21 3.51
C VAL A 23 -7.15 0.83 2.31
N ASN A 24 -8.45 1.11 2.37
CA ASN A 24 -9.39 0.82 1.27
C ASN A 24 -9.05 1.63 0.01
N ASP A 25 -8.63 2.88 0.16
CA ASP A 25 -8.19 3.70 -0.98
C ASP A 25 -6.91 3.15 -1.60
N LEU A 26 -5.93 2.80 -0.74
CA LEU A 26 -4.69 2.17 -1.16
C LEU A 26 -4.96 0.85 -1.89
N MET A 27 -5.89 0.03 -1.42
CA MET A 27 -6.33 -1.19 -2.10
C MET A 27 -6.97 -0.88 -3.44
N ARG A 28 -7.88 0.10 -3.50
CA ARG A 28 -8.60 0.48 -4.72
C ARG A 28 -7.65 0.95 -5.81
N TRP A 29 -6.67 1.78 -5.48
CA TRP A 29 -5.66 2.26 -6.44
C TRP A 29 -4.78 1.14 -6.98
N ASN A 30 -4.54 0.11 -6.18
CA ASN A 30 -3.69 -1.03 -6.52
C ASN A 30 -4.45 -2.26 -6.98
N LYS A 31 -5.79 -2.16 -7.10
CA LYS A 31 -6.68 -3.29 -7.43
C LYS A 31 -6.45 -4.51 -6.53
N LEU A 32 -6.12 -4.29 -5.27
CA LEU A 32 -5.93 -5.36 -4.29
C LEU A 32 -7.30 -5.90 -3.85
N THR A 33 -7.45 -7.22 -3.91
CA THR A 33 -8.64 -7.93 -3.41
C THR A 33 -8.44 -8.48 -2.00
N SER A 34 -7.21 -8.44 -1.48
CA SER A 34 -6.85 -8.88 -0.14
C SER A 34 -5.86 -7.91 0.51
N PHE A 35 -5.68 -8.03 1.82
CA PHE A 35 -4.71 -7.23 2.58
C PHE A 35 -3.28 -7.78 2.48
N THR A 36 -3.10 -8.91 1.79
CA THR A 36 -1.80 -9.56 1.62
C THR A 36 -0.98 -8.77 0.61
N ILE A 37 0.23 -8.40 1.00
CA ILE A 37 1.21 -7.74 0.15
C ILE A 37 2.56 -8.43 0.29
N GLU A 38 3.34 -8.38 -0.78
CA GLU A 38 4.65 -9.01 -0.85
C GLU A 38 5.78 -7.99 -0.71
N VAL A 39 6.91 -8.43 -0.14
CA VAL A 39 8.11 -7.59 -0.08
C VAL A 39 8.58 -7.28 -1.50
N GLY A 40 8.89 -6.02 -1.76
CA GLY A 40 9.26 -5.54 -3.10
C GLY A 40 8.07 -5.21 -4.00
N GLN A 41 6.84 -5.51 -3.58
CA GLN A 41 5.65 -5.13 -4.34
C GLN A 41 5.57 -3.60 -4.49
N LYS A 42 5.23 -3.17 -5.71
CA LYS A 42 5.05 -1.76 -6.05
C LYS A 42 3.60 -1.35 -5.77
N LEU A 43 3.40 -0.46 -4.81
CA LEU A 43 2.11 0.11 -4.47
C LEU A 43 2.01 1.55 -4.97
N LEU A 44 0.92 1.84 -5.66
CA LEU A 44 0.49 3.16 -6.05
C LEU A 44 -0.13 3.88 -4.86
N VAL A 45 0.47 5.01 -4.46
CA VAL A 45 -0.07 5.90 -3.45
C VAL A 45 -0.49 7.20 -4.13
N GLN A 46 -1.79 7.49 -4.12
CA GLN A 46 -2.31 8.80 -4.50
C GLN A 46 -2.45 9.61 -3.22
N LYS A 47 -1.85 10.80 -3.19
CA LYS A 47 -2.03 11.78 -2.12
C LYS A 47 -2.88 12.91 -2.66
#